data_AF-A0A3M0WJ00-F1
#
_entry.id   AF-A0A3M0WJ00-F1
#
_cell.length_a   1.000
_cell.length_b   1.000
_cell.length_c   1.000
_cell.angle_alpha   90.00
_cell.angle_beta   90.00
_cell.angle_gamma   90.00
#
_symmetry.space_group_name_H-M   'P 1'
#
loop_
_entity.id
_entity.type
_entity.pdbx_description
1 polymer ?
#
loop_
_entity_poly.entity_id
_entity_poly.type
_entity_poly.pdbx_seq_one_letter_code
_entity_poly.pdbx_strand_id
1 'polypeptide(L)' 'MSLDPLSLTLILPALAAAVLAFTPGYRLSAGINLAASAATFLAAAALLVVDRPAPGDYLHIDDLNIVFI' A
#
# COMPACT_ATOMS: atom_id res chain seq x y z
N MET A 1 -6.11 6.03 13.29
CA MET A 1 -5.85 5.59 11.91
C MET A 1 -6.64 4.31 11.70
N SER A 2 -7.57 4.29 10.76
CA SER A 2 -8.26 3.05 10.35
C SER A 2 -7.31 2.17 9.54
N LEU A 3 -7.51 0.85 9.60
CA LEU A 3 -6.84 -0.10 8.70
C LEU A 3 -7.70 -0.31 7.45
N ASP A 4 -8.07 0.80 6.81
CA ASP A 4 -8.80 0.78 5.54
C ASP A 4 -7.82 0.58 4.36
N PRO A 5 -8.30 0.09 3.21
CA PRO A 5 -7.42 -0.26 2.09
C PRO A 5 -6.56 0.90 1.60
N LEU A 6 -7.09 2.14 1.61
CA LEU A 6 -6.34 3.35 1.26
C LEU A 6 -5.20 3.63 2.25
N SER A 7 -5.44 3.54 3.55
CA SER A 7 -4.36 3.69 4.53
C SER A 7 -3.28 2.62 4.37
N LEU A 8 -3.67 1.39 4.01
CA LEU A 8 -2.73 0.29 3.80
C LEU A 8 -1.82 0.51 2.58
N THR A 9 -2.28 1.14 1.50
CA THR A 9 -1.42 1.43 0.34
C THR A 9 -0.29 2.41 0.65
N LEU A 10 -0.43 3.22 1.70
CA LEU A 10 0.61 4.14 2.18
C LEU A 10 1.48 3.52 3.29
N ILE A 11 0.86 2.85 4.25
CA ILE A 11 1.54 2.30 5.44
C ILE A 11 2.49 1.16 5.05
N LEU A 12 2.08 0.28 4.12
CA LEU A 12 2.88 -0.89 3.75
C LEU A 12 4.22 -0.51 3.09
N PRO A 13 4.28 0.37 2.08
CA PRO A 13 5.56 0.83 1.51
C PRO A 13 6.42 1.59 2.52
N ALA A 14 5.82 2.42 3.38
CA ALA A 14 6.55 3.17 4.39
C ALA A 14 7.21 2.25 5.43
N LEU A 15 6.47 1.25 5.92
CA LEU A 15 7.02 0.23 6.82
C LEU A 15 8.10 -0.61 6.13
N ALA A 16 7.86 -1.02 4.89
CA ALA A 16 8.84 -1.78 4.12
C ALA A 16 10.14 -0.98 3.94
N ALA A 17 10.06 0.31 3.59
CA ALA A 17 11.22 1.18 3.49
C ALA A 17 11.98 1.28 4.81
N ALA A 18 11.27 1.45 5.94
CA ALA A 18 11.88 1.48 7.26
C ALA A 18 12.60 0.16 7.59
N VAL A 19 12.00 -1.00 7.30
CA VAL A 19 12.62 -2.31 7.53
C VAL A 19 13.82 -2.52 6.61
N LEU A 20 13.69 -2.20 5.32
CA LEU A 20 14.74 -2.35 4.33
C LEU A 20 15.97 -1.51 4.64
N ALA A 21 15.80 -0.33 5.24
CA ALA A 21 16.90 0.54 5.65
C ALA A 21 17.88 -0.15 6.64
N PHE A 22 17.39 -1.13 7.42
CA PHE A 22 18.19 -1.89 8.38
C PHE A 22 18.49 -3.32 7.92
N THR A 23 18.06 -3.73 6.73
CA THR A 23 18.20 -5.11 6.25
C THR A 23 19.41 -5.25 5.31
N PRO A 24 20.48 -5.96 5.72
CA PRO A 24 21.61 -6.23 4.86
C PRO A 24 21.32 -7.40 3.90
N GLY A 25 21.89 -7.32 2.69
CA GLY A 25 21.91 -8.43 1.72
C GLY A 25 20.73 -8.45 0.75
N TYR A 26 21.03 -8.60 -0.55
CA TYR A 26 20.05 -8.40 -1.62
C TYR A 26 18.87 -9.38 -1.59
N ARG A 27 19.11 -10.66 -1.25
CA ARG A 27 18.06 -11.70 -1.35
C ARG A 27 16.95 -11.50 -0.32
N LEU A 28 17.32 -11.16 0.91
CA LEU A 28 16.36 -10.90 1.98
C LEU A 28 15.60 -9.60 1.70
N SER A 29 16.32 -8.52 1.36
CA SER A 29 15.72 -7.24 0.98
C SER A 29 14.77 -7.37 -0.22
N ALA A 30 15.13 -8.15 -1.24
CA ALA A 30 14.26 -8.42 -2.39
C ALA A 30 12.99 -9.17 -1.98
N GLY A 31 13.10 -10.17 -1.09
CA GLY A 31 11.94 -10.90 -0.57
C GLY A 31 10.99 -10.00 0.22
N ILE A 32 11.53 -9.14 1.09
CA ILE A 32 10.75 -8.16 1.85
C ILE A 32 10.04 -7.18 0.91
N ASN A 33 10.76 -6.64 -0.07
CA ASN A 33 10.19 -5.69 -1.03
C ASN A 33 9.08 -6.33 -1.88
N LEU A 34 9.26 -7.59 -2.31
CA LEU A 34 8.25 -8.34 -3.04
C LEU A 34 7.00 -8.56 -2.19
N ALA A 35 7.16 -9.01 -0.94
CA ALA A 35 6.05 -9.25 -0.03
C ALA A 35 5.27 -7.95 0.27
N ALA A 36 5.99 -6.85 0.52
CA ALA A 36 5.38 -5.54 0.74
C ALA A 36 4.64 -5.03 -0.50
N SER A 37 5.20 -5.22 -1.69
CA SER A 37 4.58 -4.83 -2.96
C SER A 37 3.31 -5.66 -3.22
N ALA A 38 3.36 -6.97 -2.98
CA ALA A 38 2.20 -7.84 -3.12
C ALA A 38 1.07 -7.47 -2.13
N ALA A 39 1.41 -7.18 -0.87
CA ALA A 39 0.44 -6.72 0.11
C ALA A 39 -0.17 -5.36 -0.27
N THR A 40 0.65 -4.42 -0.77
CA THR A 40 0.20 -3.10 -1.25
C THR A 40 -0.73 -3.24 -2.44
N PHE A 41 -0.39 -4.11 -3.39
CA PHE A 41 -1.24 -4.42 -4.55
C PHE A 41 -2.59 -5.01 -4.11
N LEU A 42 -2.61 -5.92 -3.14
CA LEU A 42 -3.86 -6.47 -2.62
C LEU A 42 -4.72 -5.40 -1.92
N ALA A 43 -4.10 -4.46 -1.20
CA ALA A 43 -4.79 -3.34 -0.60
C ALA A 43 -5.40 -2.41 -1.67
N ALA A 44 -4.64 -2.09 -2.73
CA ALA A 44 -5.15 -1.31 -3.86
C ALA A 44 -6.27 -2.06 -4.61
N ALA A 45 -6.10 -3.34 -4.90
CA ALA A 45 -7.11 -4.17 -5.56
C ALA A 45 -8.41 -4.28 -4.73
N ALA A 46 -8.32 -4.26 -3.40
CA ALA A 46 -9.50 -4.26 -2.53
C ALA A 46 -10.36 -3.00 -2.70
N LEU A 47 -9.79 -1.87 -3.12
CA LEU A 47 -10.56 -0.65 -3.44
C LEU A 47 -11.54 -0.84 -4.62
N LEU A 48 -11.33 -1.86 -5.45
CA LEU A 48 -12.25 -2.20 -6.55
C LEU A 48 -13.50 -2.94 -6.08
N VAL A 49 -13.49 -3.50 -4.87
CA VAL A 49 -14.53 -4.41 -4.37
C VAL A 49 -15.22 -3.86 -3.13
N VAL A 50 -14.50 -3.11 -2.30
CA VAL A 50 -15.04 -2.48 -1.09
C VAL A 50 -15.81 -1.22 -1.47
N ASP A 51 -16.90 -0.94 -0.75
CA ASP A 51 -17.66 0.31 -0.91
C ASP A 51 -16.73 1.51 -0.88
N ARG A 52 -16.91 2.42 -1.84
CA ARG A 52 -16.08 3.60 -2.00
C ARG A 52 -16.04 4.37 -0.67
N PRO A 53 -14.89 4.48 0.00
CA PRO A 53 -14.81 5.21 1.25
C PRO A 53 -15.16 6.67 1.00
N ALA A 54 -15.78 7.31 2.00
CA ALA A 54 -16.05 8.73 1.92
C ALA A 54 -14.73 9.48 1.65
N PRO A 55 -14.72 10.45 0.72
CA PRO A 55 -13.51 11.17 0.38
C PRO A 55 -12.90 11.82 1.64
N GLY A 56 -11.65 11.47 1.94
CA GLY A 56 -10.89 12.08 3.03
C GLY A 56 -10.26 13.41 2.61
N ASP A 57 -9.76 14.16 3.59
CA ASP A 57 -9.23 15.53 3.39
C ASP A 57 -7.97 15.60 2.51
N TYR A 58 -7.21 14.50 2.40
CA TYR A 58 -5.90 14.48 1.74
C TYR A 58 -5.80 13.53 0.53
N LEU A 59 -6.67 12.52 0.43
CA LEU A 59 -6.70 11.57 -0.68
C LEU A 59 -8.15 11.39 -1.15
N HIS A 60 -8.42 11.97 -2.32
CA HIS A 60 -9.69 11.82 -3.01
C HIS A 60 -9.57 10.61 -3.95
N ILE A 61 -10.25 9.51 -3.61
CA ILE A 61 -10.29 8.34 -4.48
C ILE A 61 -11.29 8.63 -5.61
N ASP A 62 -10.81 8.81 -6.83
CA ASP A 62 -11.61 8.89 -8.06
C ASP A 62 -11.28 7.73 -9.02
N ASP A 63 -12.05 7.62 -10.10
CA ASP A 63 -11.90 6.54 -11.09
C ASP A 63 -10.53 6.54 -11.78
N LEU A 64 -9.81 7.67 -11.75
CA LEU A 64 -8.47 7.80 -12.30
C LEU A 64 -7.43 7.29 -11.30
N ASN A 65 -7.48 7.74 -10.05
CA ASN A 65 -6.57 7.35 -8.97
C ASN A 65 -6.66 5.84 -8.65
N ILE A 66 -7.84 5.23 -8.77
CA ILE A 66 -8.01 3.77 -8.62
C ILE A 66 -7.17 2.98 -9.63
N VAL A 67 -6.95 3.51 -10.84
CA VAL A 67 -6.26 2.81 -11.92
C VAL A 67 -4.73 3.03 -11.89
N PHE A 68 -4.27 4.13 -11.31
CA PHE A 68 -2.85 4.54 -11.34
C PHE A 68 -2.07 4.29 -10.05
N ILE A 69 -2.73 3.89 -8.96
CA ILE A 69 -2.11 3.53 -7.66
C ILE A 69 -1.94 2.02 -7.52
#